data_AF-A0A959J0A0-F1
#
_entry.id   AF-A0A959J0A0-F1
#
_cell.length_a   1.000
_cell.length_b   1.000
_cell.length_c   1.000
_cell.angle_alpha   90.00
_cell.angle_beta   90.00
_cell.angle_gamma   90.00
#
_symmetry.space_group_name_H-M   'P 1'
#
loop_
_entity.id
_entity.type
_entity.pdbx_description
1 polymer ?
#
loop_
_entity_poly.entity_id
_entity_poly.type
_entity_poly.pdbx_seq_one_letter_code
_entity_poly.pdbx_strand_id
1 'polypeptide(L)'
;MEDQNLVIKSIEQIFILNGYRHLDGITHRDYNIVADKIYEKTDVVISVSTLKRLSKGQFSKAPQVSTLNALAIYLGFNHWQDYKMSLLEVTPKPHPNFESGHRFRNLALSSVFLSLLFLSGYILKSNLSYPPSQAEFSCHKTTSNLLPNTVVFHYKLDGIKGDSFFIQQSWDQNRRVKIDPKDTTLTDIYFEPGNHIAKLIADQKIIKKIPVKIPTKSWFFYAKDADFTGRPDYIKANAFQKDGKLSLSKTELIEAGLAIEQEKHYYYSWVPDSSLLDSEEFIFQTKLRTTPIINNHCLFSLVEVMTETEPIYFEIMQPGCENLSIARFGDKFISGKTENLSSFAHLPSEWLDVMIRAHEKQIEVYYGERKIYQTKYAIDFGSITGFSFISNGLCEVDYIKLTDLAGKEIYTEHFEGQTLSPNPIN
;
A
#
# COMPACT_ATOMS: atom_id res chain seq x y z
N MET A 1 4.86 -26.56 23.56
CA MET A 1 5.37 -25.26 23.11
C MET A 1 4.35 -24.23 23.56
N GLU A 2 4.73 -23.20 24.32
CA GLU A 2 3.79 -22.19 24.80
C GLU A 2 3.12 -21.49 23.60
N ASP A 3 1.79 -21.31 23.62
CA ASP A 3 1.01 -20.78 22.47
C ASP A 3 1.58 -19.43 21.96
N GLN A 4 2.17 -18.64 22.85
CA GLN A 4 2.86 -17.39 22.54
C GLN A 4 4.11 -17.58 21.67
N ASN A 5 4.94 -18.57 21.99
CA ASN A 5 6.12 -18.92 21.19
C ASN A 5 5.73 -19.40 19.79
N LEU A 6 4.58 -20.06 19.67
CA LEU A 6 4.10 -20.48 18.37
C LEU A 6 3.67 -19.29 17.49
N VAL A 7 3.03 -18.28 18.08
CA VAL A 7 2.68 -17.04 17.38
C VAL A 7 3.93 -16.30 16.90
N ILE A 8 4.95 -16.16 17.75
CA ILE A 8 6.23 -15.53 17.39
C ILE A 8 6.85 -16.26 16.19
N LYS A 9 7.00 -17.58 16.29
CA LYS A 9 7.55 -18.42 15.20
C LYS A 9 6.75 -18.34 13.90
N SER A 10 5.43 -18.22 14.01
CA SER A 10 4.58 -18.06 12.83
C SER A 10 4.90 -16.76 12.11
N ILE A 11 5.04 -15.66 12.86
CA ILE A 11 5.39 -14.36 12.29
C ILE A 11 6.80 -14.41 11.70
N GLU A 12 7.78 -14.99 12.40
CA GLU A 12 9.14 -15.24 11.89
C GLU A 12 9.10 -15.95 10.54
N GLN A 13 8.36 -17.07 10.46
CA GLN A 13 8.26 -17.85 9.23
C GLN A 13 7.60 -17.06 8.10
N ILE A 14 6.60 -16.24 8.39
CA ILE A 14 5.97 -15.36 7.39
C ILE A 14 6.97 -14.34 6.85
N PHE A 15 7.80 -13.74 7.72
CA PHE A 15 8.87 -12.85 7.26
C PHE A 15 9.89 -13.62 6.40
N ILE A 16 10.27 -14.84 6.78
CA ILE A 16 11.16 -15.68 5.97
C ILE A 16 10.57 -16.01 4.60
N LEU A 17 9.29 -16.38 4.52
CA LEU A 17 8.57 -16.60 3.26
C LEU A 17 8.50 -15.34 2.38
N ASN A 18 8.71 -14.18 2.97
CA ASN A 18 8.76 -12.89 2.28
C ASN A 18 10.17 -12.39 1.97
N GLY A 19 11.18 -13.25 2.10
CA GLY A 19 12.57 -12.95 1.74
C GLY A 19 13.41 -12.33 2.85
N TYR A 20 12.89 -12.26 4.09
CA TYR A 20 13.63 -11.74 5.24
C TYR A 20 14.40 -12.85 5.95
N ARG A 21 15.74 -12.75 6.02
CA ARG A 21 16.58 -13.81 6.62
C ARG A 21 16.57 -13.84 8.15
N HIS A 22 16.43 -12.68 8.79
CA HIS A 22 16.37 -12.52 10.25
C HIS A 22 15.37 -11.42 10.61
N LEU A 23 14.78 -11.48 11.82
CA LEU A 23 13.91 -10.41 12.32
C LEU A 23 14.68 -9.17 12.81
N ASP A 24 16.01 -9.26 12.92
CA ASP A 24 16.87 -8.15 13.30
C ASP A 24 16.96 -7.13 12.16
N GLY A 25 16.72 -5.86 12.48
CA GLY A 25 16.76 -4.78 11.50
C GLY A 25 15.50 -4.64 10.63
N ILE A 26 14.41 -5.36 10.93
CA ILE A 26 13.14 -5.17 10.22
C ILE A 26 12.63 -3.74 10.45
N THR A 27 12.49 -3.02 9.33
CA THR A 27 12.06 -1.62 9.33
C THR A 27 10.55 -1.49 9.43
N HIS A 28 10.06 -0.28 9.67
CA HIS A 28 8.64 0.00 9.60
C HIS A 28 8.04 -0.39 8.23
N ARG A 29 8.73 -0.07 7.14
CA ARG A 29 8.31 -0.35 5.76
C ARG A 29 8.14 -1.85 5.52
N ASP A 30 9.03 -2.67 6.07
CA ASP A 30 8.96 -4.13 5.92
C ASP A 30 7.71 -4.73 6.58
N TYR A 31 7.31 -4.21 7.74
CA TYR A 31 6.04 -4.60 8.35
C TYR A 31 4.83 -4.21 7.51
N ASN A 32 4.85 -3.06 6.82
CA ASN A 32 3.76 -2.66 5.91
C ASN A 32 3.62 -3.69 4.78
N ILE A 33 4.72 -4.01 4.11
CA ILE A 33 4.75 -4.98 3.01
C ILE A 33 4.20 -6.34 3.45
N VAL A 34 4.63 -6.84 4.62
CA VAL A 34 4.15 -8.12 5.15
C VAL A 34 2.68 -8.04 5.56
N ALA A 35 2.22 -6.93 6.15
CA ALA A 35 0.81 -6.74 6.48
C ALA A 35 -0.07 -6.77 5.23
N ASP A 36 0.36 -6.12 4.15
CA ASP A 36 -0.34 -6.11 2.86
C ASP A 36 -0.41 -7.50 2.26
N LYS A 37 0.71 -8.24 2.23
CA LYS A 37 0.72 -9.62 1.73
C LYS A 37 -0.15 -10.57 2.55
N ILE A 38 -0.17 -10.41 3.89
CA ILE A 38 -1.08 -11.18 4.74
C ILE A 38 -2.53 -10.87 4.36
N TYR A 39 -2.87 -9.59 4.18
CA TYR A 39 -4.21 -9.21 3.76
C TYR A 39 -4.56 -9.79 2.37
N GLU A 40 -3.69 -9.65 1.37
CA GLU A 40 -3.88 -10.19 0.01
C GLU A 40 -4.16 -11.69 0.00
N LYS A 41 -3.48 -12.44 0.88
CA LYS A 41 -3.62 -13.90 0.93
C LYS A 41 -4.77 -14.39 1.81
N THR A 42 -5.22 -13.59 2.78
CA THR A 42 -6.12 -14.09 3.85
C THR A 42 -7.40 -13.28 4.01
N ASP A 43 -7.53 -12.13 3.35
CA ASP A 43 -8.60 -11.14 3.54
C ASP A 43 -8.73 -10.60 4.98
N VAL A 44 -7.78 -10.89 5.87
CA VAL A 44 -7.76 -10.43 7.25
C VAL A 44 -6.78 -9.27 7.39
N VAL A 45 -7.29 -8.09 7.75
CA VAL A 45 -6.43 -6.91 7.93
C VAL A 45 -5.78 -6.93 9.31
N ILE A 46 -4.46 -7.13 9.38
CA ILE A 46 -3.66 -7.03 10.62
C ILE A 46 -2.88 -5.70 10.62
N SER A 47 -2.94 -4.92 11.70
CA SER A 47 -2.16 -3.67 11.76
C SER A 47 -0.67 -3.95 11.97
N VAL A 48 0.21 -3.10 11.45
CA VAL A 48 1.66 -3.19 11.71
C VAL A 48 1.97 -3.09 13.20
N SER A 49 1.25 -2.25 13.94
CA SER A 49 1.40 -2.18 15.40
C SER A 49 1.09 -3.52 16.07
N THR A 50 0.10 -4.27 15.57
CA THR A 50 -0.22 -5.62 16.04
C THR A 50 0.87 -6.61 15.65
N LEU A 51 1.34 -6.60 14.40
CA LEU A 51 2.43 -7.48 13.96
C LEU A 51 3.73 -7.23 14.74
N LYS A 52 4.14 -5.96 14.93
CA LYS A 52 5.32 -5.57 15.73
C LYS A 52 5.21 -5.99 17.18
N ARG A 53 4.02 -5.84 17.77
CA ARG A 53 3.77 -6.23 19.15
C ARG A 53 3.89 -7.75 19.30
N LEU A 54 3.29 -8.51 18.39
CA LEU A 54 3.30 -9.97 18.44
C LEU A 54 4.69 -10.57 18.11
N SER A 55 5.44 -10.00 17.16
CA SER A 55 6.81 -10.44 16.84
C SER A 55 7.77 -10.24 18.00
N LYS A 56 7.56 -9.18 18.81
CA LYS A 56 8.35 -8.90 20.02
C LYS A 56 7.88 -9.64 21.27
N GLY A 57 6.94 -10.58 21.13
CA GLY A 57 6.41 -11.36 22.25
C GLY A 57 5.58 -10.57 23.26
N GLN A 58 5.02 -9.42 22.88
CA GLN A 58 4.25 -8.58 23.78
C GLN A 58 2.76 -9.00 23.82
N PHE A 59 2.39 -9.92 24.70
CA PHE A 59 1.04 -10.50 24.79
C PHE A 59 0.13 -9.89 25.87
N SER A 60 0.26 -8.59 26.15
CA SER A 60 -0.61 -7.89 27.13
C SER A 60 -2.11 -8.07 26.89
N LYS A 61 -2.49 -8.35 25.63
CA LYS A 61 -3.79 -8.92 25.24
C LYS A 61 -3.55 -10.12 24.32
N ALA A 62 -4.33 -11.18 24.53
CA ALA A 62 -4.35 -12.34 23.64
C ALA A 62 -4.69 -11.90 22.20
N PRO A 63 -4.02 -12.46 21.17
CA PRO A 63 -4.38 -12.19 19.78
C PRO A 63 -5.81 -12.62 19.50
N GLN A 64 -6.51 -11.91 18.62
CA GLN A 64 -7.84 -12.34 18.17
C GLN A 64 -7.73 -13.63 17.36
N VAL A 65 -8.77 -14.47 17.41
CA VAL A 65 -8.79 -15.78 16.71
C VAL A 65 -8.58 -15.61 15.21
N SER A 66 -9.17 -14.59 14.61
CA SER A 66 -8.98 -14.21 13.21
C SER A 66 -7.54 -13.80 12.89
N THR A 67 -6.83 -13.13 13.80
CA THR A 67 -5.39 -12.83 13.65
C THR A 67 -4.60 -14.14 13.63
N LEU A 68 -4.89 -15.07 14.54
CA LEU A 68 -4.24 -16.39 14.56
C LEU A 68 -4.55 -17.20 13.30
N ASN A 69 -5.80 -17.18 12.83
CA ASN A 69 -6.20 -17.85 11.60
C ASN A 69 -5.50 -17.26 10.38
N ALA A 70 -5.36 -15.93 10.29
CA ALA A 70 -4.65 -15.28 9.21
C ALA A 70 -3.17 -15.71 9.15
N LEU A 71 -2.49 -15.80 10.30
CA LEU A 71 -1.12 -16.33 10.34
C LEU A 71 -1.06 -17.78 9.82
N ALA A 72 -1.99 -18.64 10.25
CA ALA A 72 -2.05 -20.03 9.80
C ALA A 72 -2.37 -20.17 8.30
N ILE A 73 -3.36 -19.42 7.79
CA ILE A 73 -3.74 -19.39 6.36
C ILE A 73 -2.58 -18.90 5.50
N TYR A 74 -1.86 -17.88 5.95
CA TYR A 74 -0.68 -17.41 5.24
C TYR A 74 0.39 -18.52 5.13
N LEU A 75 0.55 -19.32 6.18
CA LEU A 75 1.46 -20.46 6.23
C LEU A 75 0.94 -21.71 5.49
N GLY A 76 -0.27 -21.66 4.91
CA GLY A 76 -0.83 -22.75 4.10
C GLY A 76 -1.74 -23.72 4.86
N PHE A 77 -2.18 -23.37 6.07
CA PHE A 77 -3.11 -24.17 6.88
C PHE A 77 -4.53 -23.61 6.81
N ASN A 78 -5.54 -24.40 7.15
CA ASN A 78 -6.93 -23.94 7.05
C ASN A 78 -7.31 -22.93 8.15
N HIS A 79 -6.80 -23.12 9.36
CA HIS A 79 -7.01 -22.24 10.52
C HIS A 79 -5.97 -22.53 11.63
N TRP A 80 -5.92 -21.70 12.67
CA TRP A 80 -4.90 -21.81 13.73
C TRP A 80 -4.86 -23.18 14.41
N GLN A 81 -6.01 -23.78 14.68
CA GLN A 81 -6.07 -25.10 15.31
C GLN A 81 -5.49 -26.22 14.42
N ASP A 82 -5.65 -26.13 13.09
CA ASP A 82 -5.10 -27.08 12.11
C ASP A 82 -3.58 -26.99 12.10
N TYR A 83 -3.05 -25.77 12.10
CA TYR A 83 -1.63 -25.51 12.26
C TYR A 83 -1.07 -26.05 13.59
N LYS A 84 -1.80 -25.91 14.70
CA LYS A 84 -1.36 -26.50 15.98
C LYS A 84 -1.34 -28.02 15.95
N MET A 85 -2.30 -28.66 15.27
CA MET A 85 -2.35 -30.12 15.17
C MET A 85 -1.22 -30.67 14.30
N SER A 86 -0.89 -30.01 13.18
CA SER A 86 0.19 -30.45 12.29
C SER A 86 1.57 -30.44 12.97
N LEU A 87 1.78 -29.57 13.96
CA LEU A 87 3.01 -29.50 14.76
C LEU A 87 3.11 -30.58 15.84
N LEU A 88 1.99 -31.23 16.18
CA LEU A 88 1.95 -32.35 17.13
C LEU A 88 2.18 -33.70 16.44
N GLU A 89 2.01 -33.79 15.12
CA GLU A 89 2.17 -35.02 14.34
C GLU A 89 3.64 -35.38 14.02
N VAL A 90 4.62 -34.56 14.44
CA VAL A 90 6.04 -34.89 14.34
C VAL A 90 6.51 -35.71 15.55
N THR A 91 5.93 -36.88 15.76
CA THR A 91 6.62 -38.01 16.43
C THR A 91 6.04 -39.34 15.93
N PRO A 92 6.82 -40.23 15.27
CA PRO A 92 6.39 -41.60 15.11
C PRO A 92 6.55 -42.28 16.48
N LYS A 93 5.45 -42.70 17.09
CA LYS A 93 5.48 -43.65 18.21
C LYS A 93 4.73 -44.93 17.84
N PRO A 94 5.28 -46.09 18.23
CA PRO A 94 4.80 -47.39 17.78
C PRO A 94 3.41 -47.66 18.36
N HIS A 95 2.54 -48.24 17.52
CA HIS A 95 1.21 -48.69 17.92
C HIS A 95 1.30 -49.72 19.06
N PRO A 96 0.65 -49.49 20.22
CA PRO A 96 0.30 -50.58 21.10
C PRO A 96 -1.00 -51.22 20.57
N ASN A 97 -0.97 -52.54 20.37
CA ASN A 97 -2.16 -53.33 20.12
C ASN A 97 -3.13 -53.15 21.30
N PHE A 98 -4.33 -52.64 21.02
CA PHE A 98 -5.44 -52.64 21.96
C PHE A 98 -6.49 -53.65 21.50
N GLU A 99 -6.70 -54.67 22.32
CA GLU A 99 -7.85 -55.56 22.21
C GLU A 99 -9.15 -54.83 22.57
N SER A 100 -10.20 -55.16 21.82
CA SER A 100 -11.48 -54.47 21.79
C SER A 100 -12.44 -54.91 22.89
N GLY A 101 -12.89 -53.95 23.72
CA GLY A 101 -14.01 -54.11 24.66
C GLY A 101 -15.24 -53.29 24.26
N HIS A 102 -16.31 -53.97 23.79
CA HIS A 102 -17.51 -53.39 23.17
C HIS A 102 -18.46 -52.55 24.07
N ARG A 103 -18.05 -52.06 25.24
CA ARG A 103 -18.93 -51.30 26.16
C ARG A 103 -18.81 -49.77 26.12
N PHE A 104 -17.85 -49.19 25.38
CA PHE A 104 -17.66 -47.74 25.29
C PHE A 104 -18.27 -47.08 24.03
N ARG A 105 -18.87 -47.85 23.11
CA ARG A 105 -19.31 -47.35 21.80
C ARG A 105 -20.45 -46.32 21.87
N ASN A 106 -21.31 -46.38 22.89
CA ASN A 106 -22.47 -45.49 23.00
C ASN A 106 -22.15 -44.16 23.72
N LEU A 107 -21.11 -44.10 24.56
CA LEU A 107 -20.65 -42.86 25.20
C LEU A 107 -19.76 -42.01 24.28
N ALA A 108 -18.94 -42.66 23.44
CA ALA A 108 -18.13 -41.99 22.44
C ALA A 108 -18.97 -41.34 21.32
N LEU A 109 -20.11 -41.94 20.94
CA LEU A 109 -21.01 -41.36 19.94
C LEU A 109 -21.71 -40.09 20.45
N SER A 110 -22.09 -40.05 21.73
CA SER A 110 -22.70 -38.85 22.33
C SER A 110 -21.71 -37.70 22.49
N SER A 111 -20.45 -37.97 22.86
CA SER A 111 -19.43 -36.92 22.97
C SER A 111 -19.02 -36.38 21.60
N VAL A 112 -18.94 -37.22 20.56
CA VAL A 112 -18.71 -36.81 19.17
C VAL A 112 -19.87 -35.99 18.63
N PHE A 113 -21.12 -36.36 18.94
CA PHE A 113 -22.29 -35.58 18.53
C PHE A 113 -22.37 -34.21 19.23
N LEU A 114 -22.07 -34.15 20.53
CA LEU A 114 -22.00 -32.87 21.25
C LEU A 114 -20.87 -31.99 20.74
N SER A 115 -19.70 -32.56 20.45
CA SER A 115 -18.58 -31.80 19.88
C SER A 115 -18.85 -31.37 18.43
N LEU A 116 -19.55 -32.16 17.62
CA LEU A 116 -20.07 -31.75 16.30
C LEU A 116 -21.13 -30.65 16.41
N LEU A 117 -22.03 -30.70 17.40
CA LEU A 117 -23.01 -29.65 17.67
C LEU A 117 -22.32 -28.34 18.10
N PHE A 118 -21.35 -28.42 19.02
CA PHE A 118 -20.55 -27.27 19.43
C PHE A 118 -19.73 -26.71 18.25
N LEU A 119 -19.14 -27.57 17.42
CA LEU A 119 -18.39 -27.16 16.23
C LEU A 119 -19.31 -26.53 15.18
N SER A 120 -20.51 -27.08 14.96
CA SER A 120 -21.51 -26.51 14.07
C SER A 120 -22.02 -25.15 14.55
N GLY A 121 -22.27 -25.00 15.86
CA GLY A 121 -22.64 -23.73 16.48
C GLY A 121 -21.53 -22.69 16.43
N TYR A 122 -20.26 -23.14 16.50
CA TYR A 122 -19.08 -22.28 16.35
C TYR A 122 -18.90 -21.82 14.89
N ILE A 123 -19.03 -22.73 13.92
CA ILE A 123 -18.93 -22.42 12.48
C ILE A 123 -20.08 -21.51 12.02
N LEU A 124 -21.29 -21.68 12.57
CA LEU A 124 -22.43 -20.77 12.32
C LEU A 124 -22.21 -19.37 12.91
N LYS A 125 -21.38 -19.23 13.94
CA LYS A 125 -21.08 -17.95 14.59
C LYS A 125 -19.87 -17.23 13.99
N SER A 126 -18.90 -17.98 13.43
CA SER A 126 -17.69 -17.41 12.80
C SER A 126 -17.91 -16.97 11.36
N ASN A 127 -18.97 -17.44 10.69
CA ASN A 127 -19.40 -16.95 9.38
C ASN A 127 -20.33 -15.73 9.51
N LEU A 128 -19.88 -14.68 10.20
CA LEU A 128 -20.44 -13.35 10.01
C LEU A 128 -20.07 -12.87 8.61
N SER A 129 -20.81 -13.37 7.63
CA SER A 129 -20.80 -12.85 6.27
C SER A 129 -21.54 -11.53 6.31
N TYR A 130 -20.81 -10.43 6.49
CA TYR A 130 -21.36 -9.08 6.33
C TYR A 130 -21.78 -8.91 4.86
N PRO A 131 -23.08 -8.81 4.54
CA PRO A 131 -23.49 -8.49 3.19
C PRO A 131 -23.04 -7.05 2.90
N PRO A 132 -22.33 -6.78 1.79
CA PRO A 132 -21.86 -5.42 1.43
C PRO A 132 -23.01 -4.39 1.35
N SER A 133 -24.25 -4.85 1.19
CA SER A 133 -25.45 -4.04 1.00
C SER A 133 -26.03 -3.42 2.28
N GLN A 134 -25.51 -3.74 3.48
CA GLN A 134 -26.07 -3.24 4.75
C GLN A 134 -25.36 -2.01 5.31
N ALA A 135 -24.14 -1.70 4.86
CA ALA A 135 -23.39 -0.53 5.32
C ALA A 135 -23.59 0.67 4.40
N GLU A 136 -23.93 1.84 4.94
CA GLU A 136 -23.75 3.11 4.24
C GLU A 136 -22.34 3.62 4.52
N PHE A 137 -21.62 4.07 3.48
CA PHE A 137 -20.31 4.68 3.63
C PHE A 137 -20.08 5.67 2.48
N SER A 138 -19.84 6.93 2.81
CA SER A 138 -19.56 8.00 1.87
C SER A 138 -18.67 9.06 2.52
N CYS A 139 -18.19 10.02 1.74
CA CYS A 139 -17.40 11.12 2.26
C CYS A 139 -17.59 12.40 1.46
N HIS A 140 -17.27 13.53 2.09
CA HIS A 140 -17.05 14.79 1.41
C HIS A 140 -15.85 15.53 2.02
N LYS A 141 -15.25 16.41 1.23
CA LYS A 141 -14.11 17.24 1.63
C LYS A 141 -14.59 18.59 2.16
N THR A 142 -13.89 19.17 3.12
CA THR A 142 -14.16 20.53 3.59
C THR A 142 -13.50 21.60 2.73
N THR A 143 -12.39 21.26 2.07
CA THR A 143 -11.70 22.11 1.10
C THR A 143 -11.66 21.40 -0.26
N SER A 144 -11.74 22.15 -1.36
CA SER A 144 -11.69 21.52 -2.69
C SER A 144 -10.29 20.99 -3.00
N ASN A 145 -9.29 21.89 -2.98
CA ASN A 145 -7.95 21.66 -3.57
C ASN A 145 -6.79 22.14 -2.66
N LEU A 146 -7.03 22.20 -1.35
CA LEU A 146 -6.03 22.65 -0.38
C LEU A 146 -5.62 21.51 0.53
N LEU A 147 -4.31 21.45 0.82
CA LEU A 147 -3.70 20.52 1.76
C LEU A 147 -3.21 21.30 2.99
N PRO A 148 -3.38 20.77 4.22
CA PRO A 148 -4.09 19.52 4.52
C PRO A 148 -5.61 19.62 4.25
N ASN A 149 -6.24 18.50 3.91
CA ASN A 149 -7.66 18.45 3.57
C ASN A 149 -8.43 17.63 4.61
N THR A 150 -9.41 18.24 5.29
CA THR A 150 -10.28 17.50 6.20
C THR A 150 -11.37 16.82 5.40
N VAL A 151 -11.49 15.50 5.58
CA VAL A 151 -12.53 14.67 5.00
C VAL A 151 -13.49 14.24 6.09
N VAL A 152 -14.77 14.47 5.83
CA VAL A 152 -15.86 14.03 6.70
C VAL A 152 -16.44 12.76 6.10
N PHE A 153 -16.24 11.65 6.79
CA PHE A 153 -16.82 10.35 6.48
C PHE A 153 -18.19 10.23 7.12
N HIS A 154 -19.18 9.81 6.34
CA HIS A 154 -20.51 9.46 6.81
C HIS A 154 -20.67 7.95 6.75
N TYR A 155 -21.18 7.34 7.81
CA TYR A 155 -21.42 5.90 7.86
C TYR A 155 -22.69 5.54 8.62
N LYS A 156 -23.28 4.41 8.26
CA LYS A 156 -24.28 3.70 9.07
C LYS A 156 -23.97 2.22 9.06
N LEU A 157 -24.06 1.61 10.23
CA LEU A 157 -23.72 0.21 10.48
C LEU A 157 -24.97 -0.62 10.84
N ASP A 158 -26.13 -0.24 10.30
CA ASP A 158 -27.43 -0.84 10.64
C ASP A 158 -27.44 -2.35 10.39
N GLY A 159 -27.64 -3.13 11.46
CA GLY A 159 -27.69 -4.59 11.40
C GLY A 159 -26.32 -5.28 11.35
N ILE A 160 -25.22 -4.53 11.34
CA ILE A 160 -23.86 -5.08 11.31
C ILE A 160 -23.40 -5.40 12.74
N LYS A 161 -23.20 -6.68 13.04
CA LYS A 161 -22.72 -7.15 14.35
C LYS A 161 -21.22 -7.39 14.30
N GLY A 162 -20.43 -6.56 14.98
CA GLY A 162 -18.99 -6.75 15.17
C GLY A 162 -18.56 -6.32 16.56
N ASP A 163 -17.41 -6.82 17.03
CA ASP A 163 -16.83 -6.45 18.32
C ASP A 163 -16.17 -5.06 18.26
N SER A 164 -15.73 -4.64 17.08
CA SER A 164 -15.08 -3.35 16.85
C SER A 164 -15.24 -2.85 15.42
N PHE A 165 -15.26 -1.54 15.24
CA PHE A 165 -15.40 -0.92 13.93
C PHE A 165 -14.32 0.13 13.72
N PHE A 166 -13.84 0.27 12.48
CA PHE A 166 -12.78 1.20 12.14
C PHE A 166 -12.98 1.83 10.77
N ILE A 167 -12.47 3.04 10.61
CA ILE A 167 -12.16 3.62 9.30
C ILE A 167 -10.63 3.66 9.15
N GLN A 168 -10.16 3.31 7.97
CA GLN A 168 -8.75 3.36 7.59
C GLN A 168 -8.58 4.05 6.25
N GLN A 169 -7.66 5.00 6.18
CA GLN A 169 -7.27 5.70 4.95
C GLN A 169 -6.10 4.94 4.30
N SER A 170 -6.08 4.79 2.98
CA SER A 170 -5.04 4.01 2.28
C SER A 170 -3.63 4.61 2.40
N TRP A 171 -3.50 5.94 2.51
CA TRP A 171 -2.21 6.62 2.64
C TRP A 171 -1.52 6.36 3.99
N ASP A 172 -2.26 5.91 5.00
CA ASP A 172 -1.73 5.48 6.29
C ASP A 172 -2.30 4.10 6.68
N GLN A 173 -1.68 3.06 6.13
CA GLN A 173 -2.02 1.66 6.41
C GLN A 173 -1.85 1.27 7.90
N ASN A 174 -1.17 2.10 8.69
CA ASN A 174 -0.87 1.83 10.09
C ASN A 174 -1.92 2.39 11.03
N ARG A 175 -2.63 3.41 10.56
CA ARG A 175 -3.64 4.10 11.34
C ARG A 175 -5.02 3.56 11.02
N ARG A 176 -5.66 3.02 12.06
CA ARG A 176 -7.09 2.73 12.08
C ARG A 176 -7.72 3.59 13.14
N VAL A 177 -8.72 4.36 12.76
CA VAL A 177 -9.50 5.15 13.70
C VAL A 177 -10.69 4.31 14.12
N LYS A 178 -10.75 3.97 15.40
CA LYS A 178 -11.90 3.25 15.97
C LYS A 178 -13.12 4.15 15.92
N ILE A 179 -14.24 3.65 15.45
CA ILE A 179 -15.52 4.36 15.37
C ILE A 179 -16.55 3.69 16.30
N ASP A 180 -17.51 4.48 16.81
CA ASP A 180 -18.66 3.95 17.54
C ASP A 180 -19.77 3.61 16.54
N PRO A 181 -20.36 2.40 16.58
CA PRO A 181 -21.47 2.06 15.69
C PRO A 181 -22.74 2.90 15.89
N LYS A 182 -22.85 3.68 16.98
CA LYS A 182 -23.96 4.61 17.23
C LYS A 182 -23.74 6.00 16.62
N ASP A 183 -22.50 6.35 16.30
CA ASP A 183 -22.18 7.60 15.63
C ASP A 183 -22.46 7.46 14.12
N THR A 184 -22.54 8.59 13.43
CA THR A 184 -22.79 8.63 11.98
C THR A 184 -21.67 9.29 11.19
N THR A 185 -20.70 9.90 11.88
CA THR A 185 -19.64 10.68 11.25
C THR A 185 -18.28 10.45 11.89
N LEU A 186 -17.25 10.45 11.06
CA LEU A 186 -15.85 10.58 11.49
C LEU A 186 -15.19 11.67 10.64
N THR A 187 -14.47 12.59 11.26
CA THR A 187 -13.64 13.56 10.54
C THR A 187 -12.18 13.17 10.64
N ASP A 188 -11.46 13.23 9.53
CA ASP A 188 -10.03 12.94 9.51
C ASP A 188 -9.31 13.77 8.45
N ILE A 189 -7.98 13.87 8.56
CA ILE A 189 -7.18 14.74 7.71
C ILE A 189 -6.36 13.92 6.73
N TYR A 190 -6.35 14.35 5.47
CA TYR A 190 -5.39 13.92 4.46
C TYR A 190 -4.30 14.96 4.29
N PHE A 191 -3.06 14.52 4.40
CA PHE A 191 -1.88 15.38 4.24
C PHE A 191 -1.18 15.20 2.88
N GLU A 192 -1.60 14.20 2.08
CA GLU A 192 -0.97 13.89 0.80
C GLU A 192 -2.01 14.00 -0.33
N PRO A 193 -1.64 14.61 -1.48
CA PRO A 193 -2.50 14.61 -2.65
C PRO A 193 -2.64 13.20 -3.22
N GLY A 194 -3.63 12.99 -4.07
CA GLY A 194 -3.79 11.73 -4.81
C GLY A 194 -5.17 11.11 -4.69
N ASN A 195 -5.31 9.92 -5.27
CA ASN A 195 -6.48 9.09 -5.12
C ASN A 195 -6.24 8.06 -4.03
N HIS A 196 -7.01 8.18 -2.95
CA HIS A 196 -6.94 7.31 -1.81
C HIS A 196 -8.17 6.42 -1.74
N ILE A 197 -8.07 5.32 -1.01
CA ILE A 197 -9.20 4.46 -0.68
C ILE A 197 -9.45 4.55 0.83
N ALA A 198 -10.65 4.93 1.22
CA ALA A 198 -11.11 4.76 2.59
C ALA A 198 -11.78 3.40 2.74
N LYS A 199 -11.43 2.69 3.81
CA LYS A 199 -11.93 1.36 4.14
C LYS A 199 -12.75 1.45 5.42
N LEU A 200 -14.01 1.00 5.37
CA LEU A 200 -14.84 0.74 6.55
C LEU A 200 -14.65 -0.71 6.94
N ILE A 201 -14.26 -0.96 8.19
CA ILE A 201 -13.81 -2.25 8.70
C ILE A 201 -14.68 -2.63 9.90
N ALA A 202 -15.22 -3.85 9.88
CA ALA A 202 -15.81 -4.50 11.05
C ALA A 202 -14.87 -5.62 11.48
N ASP A 203 -14.39 -5.55 12.72
CA ASP A 203 -13.36 -6.39 13.30
C ASP A 203 -12.05 -6.35 12.50
N GLN A 204 -11.82 -7.34 11.63
CA GLN A 204 -10.68 -7.38 10.71
C GLN A 204 -11.10 -7.53 9.24
N LYS A 205 -12.40 -7.43 8.93
CA LYS A 205 -12.91 -7.56 7.57
C LYS A 205 -13.31 -6.18 7.03
N ILE A 206 -12.87 -5.87 5.82
CA ILE A 206 -13.33 -4.68 5.11
C ILE A 206 -14.76 -4.95 4.64
N ILE A 207 -15.69 -4.15 5.11
CA ILE A 207 -17.12 -4.25 4.77
C ILE A 207 -17.52 -3.29 3.66
N LYS A 208 -16.79 -2.18 3.49
CA LYS A 208 -17.00 -1.23 2.38
C LYS A 208 -15.71 -0.46 2.05
N LYS A 209 -15.52 -0.10 0.77
CA LYS A 209 -14.45 0.76 0.28
C LYS A 209 -15.06 1.92 -0.50
N ILE A 210 -14.53 3.12 -0.34
CA ILE A 210 -14.88 4.28 -1.17
C ILE A 210 -13.62 5.03 -1.61
N PRO A 211 -13.61 5.61 -2.82
CA PRO A 211 -12.53 6.47 -3.27
C PRO A 211 -12.58 7.82 -2.54
N VAL A 212 -11.41 8.41 -2.31
CA VAL A 212 -11.22 9.73 -1.72
C VAL A 212 -10.13 10.45 -2.52
N LYS A 213 -10.55 11.35 -3.42
CA LYS A 213 -9.64 12.14 -4.25
C LYS A 213 -9.26 13.44 -3.55
N ILE A 214 -7.96 13.67 -3.36
CA ILE A 214 -7.37 14.88 -2.80
C ILE A 214 -6.62 15.62 -3.92
N PRO A 215 -7.32 16.50 -4.66
CA PRO A 215 -6.77 17.19 -5.82
C PRO A 215 -5.91 18.39 -5.40
N THR A 216 -5.10 18.86 -6.34
CA THR A 216 -4.26 20.05 -6.23
C THR A 216 -4.53 20.97 -7.42
N LYS A 217 -4.47 22.29 -7.20
CA LYS A 217 -4.62 23.26 -8.29
C LYS A 217 -3.44 23.25 -9.27
N SER A 218 -2.26 22.91 -8.76
CA SER A 218 -0.97 22.92 -9.46
C SER A 218 -0.08 21.83 -8.85
N TRP A 219 1.17 21.73 -9.32
CA TRP A 219 2.21 20.93 -8.68
C TRP A 219 2.30 21.25 -7.18
N PHE A 220 2.26 20.20 -6.39
CA PHE A 220 2.37 20.24 -4.95
C PHE A 220 3.63 19.50 -4.55
N PHE A 221 4.43 20.15 -3.71
CA PHE A 221 5.75 19.68 -3.33
C PHE A 221 5.79 19.39 -1.85
N TYR A 222 6.30 18.22 -1.50
CA TYR A 222 6.51 17.84 -0.11
C TYR A 222 7.66 16.87 0.03
N ALA A 223 8.20 16.77 1.23
CA ALA A 223 9.20 15.76 1.58
C ALA A 223 8.68 14.85 2.70
N LYS A 224 9.14 13.60 2.69
CA LYS A 224 8.97 12.65 3.78
C LYS A 224 10.31 12.04 4.13
N ASP A 225 10.41 11.49 5.32
CA ASP A 225 11.60 10.74 5.72
C ASP A 225 11.73 9.47 4.87
N ALA A 226 12.96 8.97 4.73
CA ALA A 226 13.29 7.86 3.82
C ALA A 226 12.52 6.55 4.10
N ASP A 227 11.96 6.40 5.31
CA ASP A 227 11.12 5.24 5.66
C ASP A 227 9.65 5.37 5.24
N PHE A 228 9.31 6.45 4.51
CA PHE A 228 7.95 6.80 4.06
C PHE A 228 6.95 7.05 5.19
N THR A 229 7.44 7.22 6.42
CA THR A 229 6.61 7.54 7.58
C THR A 229 6.62 9.04 7.88
N GLY A 230 5.90 9.41 8.94
CA GLY A 230 5.82 10.80 9.39
C GLY A 230 4.83 11.64 8.60
N ARG A 231 4.64 12.87 9.08
CA ARG A 231 3.84 13.87 8.37
C ARG A 231 4.68 14.46 7.25
N PRO A 232 4.09 14.76 6.09
CA PRO A 232 4.81 15.41 5.01
C PRO A 232 5.23 16.83 5.42
N ASP A 233 6.47 17.17 5.11
CA ASP A 233 7.01 18.53 5.19
C ASP A 233 6.68 19.24 3.87
N TYR A 234 5.74 20.18 3.88
CA TYR A 234 5.33 20.90 2.66
C TYR A 234 6.38 21.91 2.20
N ILE A 235 6.67 21.93 0.90
CA ILE A 235 7.65 22.82 0.30
C ILE A 235 6.91 23.93 -0.44
N LYS A 236 7.06 25.16 0.05
CA LYS A 236 6.54 26.35 -0.64
C LYS A 236 7.58 26.83 -1.65
N ALA A 237 7.40 26.45 -2.91
CA ALA A 237 8.20 26.98 -4.01
C ALA A 237 7.60 28.29 -4.53
N ASN A 238 8.37 29.38 -4.49
CA ASN A 238 7.96 30.66 -5.09
C ASN A 238 7.94 30.60 -6.62
N ALA A 239 8.81 29.76 -7.20
CA ALA A 239 8.80 29.38 -8.62
C ALA A 239 9.43 27.99 -8.77
N PHE A 240 8.65 27.03 -9.24
CA PHE A 240 9.11 25.65 -9.49
C PHE A 240 9.29 25.34 -10.99
N GLN A 241 9.01 26.32 -11.85
CA GLN A 241 9.33 26.30 -13.27
C GLN A 241 10.60 27.13 -13.47
N LYS A 242 11.75 26.47 -13.71
CA LYS A 242 13.04 27.11 -13.93
C LYS A 242 13.62 26.61 -15.24
N ASP A 243 13.97 27.53 -16.14
CA ASP A 243 14.57 27.22 -17.44
C ASP A 243 13.79 26.16 -18.26
N GLY A 244 12.45 26.26 -18.28
CA GLY A 244 11.61 25.31 -19.00
C GLY A 244 11.46 23.95 -18.32
N LYS A 245 11.70 23.85 -17.00
CA LYS A 245 11.68 22.58 -16.27
C LYS A 245 10.96 22.69 -14.94
N LEU A 246 10.29 21.62 -14.55
CA LEU A 246 9.83 21.42 -13.19
C LEU A 246 11.02 21.07 -12.30
N SER A 247 11.35 21.92 -11.33
CA SER A 247 12.45 21.68 -10.40
C SER A 247 12.34 22.52 -9.12
N LEU A 248 12.91 22.00 -8.04
CA LEU A 248 13.17 22.74 -6.81
C LEU A 248 14.66 23.01 -6.64
N SER A 249 15.04 24.06 -5.92
CA SER A 249 16.41 24.34 -5.51
C SER A 249 16.66 23.97 -4.06
N LYS A 250 17.95 23.75 -3.70
CA LYS A 250 18.34 23.55 -2.30
C LYS A 250 17.92 24.73 -1.41
N THR A 251 17.96 25.96 -1.95
CA THR A 251 17.54 27.17 -1.22
C THR A 251 16.06 27.09 -0.84
N GLU A 252 15.18 26.67 -1.76
CA GLU A 252 13.74 26.51 -1.48
C GLU A 252 13.48 25.45 -0.41
N LEU A 253 14.30 24.40 -0.35
CA LEU A 253 14.19 23.41 0.72
C LEU A 253 14.57 23.99 2.09
N ILE A 254 15.68 24.74 2.15
CA ILE A 254 16.15 25.39 3.38
C ILE A 254 15.13 26.44 3.86
N GLU A 255 14.58 27.24 2.94
CA GLU A 255 13.54 28.23 3.23
C GLU A 255 12.24 27.57 3.73
N ALA A 256 11.95 26.34 3.28
CA ALA A 256 10.85 25.52 3.80
C ALA A 256 11.16 24.89 5.18
N GLY A 257 12.36 25.11 5.75
CA GLY A 257 12.76 24.58 7.05
C GLY A 257 13.13 23.10 7.05
N LEU A 258 13.42 22.52 5.88
CA LEU A 258 13.80 21.10 5.77
C LEU A 258 15.23 20.86 6.25
N ALA A 259 15.42 19.78 7.02
CA ALA A 259 16.74 19.22 7.27
C ALA A 259 17.21 18.44 6.03
N ILE A 260 17.94 19.11 5.15
CA ILE A 260 18.39 18.59 3.84
C ILE A 260 19.63 17.68 3.94
N GLU A 261 20.19 17.55 5.14
CA GLU A 261 21.36 16.74 5.49
C GLU A 261 20.98 15.29 5.81
N GLN A 262 19.69 15.05 6.03
CA GLN A 262 19.11 13.72 6.22
C GLN A 262 18.51 13.23 4.90
N GLU A 263 18.54 11.93 4.67
CA GLU A 263 17.89 11.35 3.51
C GLU A 263 16.37 11.54 3.61
N LYS A 264 15.81 12.21 2.61
CA LYS A 264 14.38 12.44 2.45
C LYS A 264 13.96 12.04 1.05
N HIS A 265 12.69 11.69 0.91
CA HIS A 265 12.05 11.51 -0.38
C HIS A 265 11.24 12.76 -0.71
N TYR A 266 11.50 13.33 -1.87
CA TYR A 266 10.85 14.53 -2.38
C TYR A 266 9.80 14.12 -3.39
N TYR A 267 8.60 14.66 -3.21
CA TYR A 267 7.42 14.37 -4.00
C TYR A 267 7.04 15.63 -4.78
N TYR A 268 6.80 15.42 -6.06
CA TYR A 268 6.35 16.41 -7.01
C TYR A 268 5.05 15.83 -7.54
N SER A 269 3.91 16.30 -7.08
CA SER A 269 2.63 15.66 -7.38
C SER A 269 1.63 16.65 -7.94
N TRP A 270 0.94 16.28 -9.02
CA TRP A 270 -0.15 17.04 -9.59
C TRP A 270 -1.38 16.16 -9.78
N VAL A 271 -2.51 16.59 -9.19
CA VAL A 271 -3.75 15.82 -9.15
C VAL A 271 -4.91 16.75 -9.55
N PRO A 272 -5.25 16.87 -10.85
CA PRO A 272 -6.34 17.73 -11.30
C PRO A 272 -7.69 17.32 -10.70
N ASP A 273 -8.66 18.25 -10.68
CA ASP A 273 -10.03 17.99 -10.20
C ASP A 273 -10.73 16.91 -11.03
N SER A 274 -10.64 17.01 -12.36
CA SER A 274 -11.16 16.01 -13.29
C SER A 274 -10.13 14.91 -13.56
N SER A 275 -10.61 13.74 -13.96
CA SER A 275 -9.74 12.71 -14.54
C SER A 275 -9.32 13.13 -15.96
N LEU A 276 -8.18 12.63 -16.44
CA LEU A 276 -7.55 13.03 -17.70
C LEU A 276 -7.98 12.15 -18.88
N LEU A 277 -7.81 10.83 -18.73
CA LEU A 277 -8.07 9.82 -19.76
C LEU A 277 -8.38 8.49 -19.08
N ASP A 278 -9.09 7.60 -19.75
CA ASP A 278 -9.16 6.20 -19.31
C ASP A 278 -7.76 5.54 -19.33
N SER A 279 -7.47 4.63 -18.39
CA SER A 279 -6.14 4.01 -18.28
C SER A 279 -5.95 2.76 -19.14
N GLU A 280 -6.96 2.29 -19.87
CA GLU A 280 -6.84 1.10 -20.73
C GLU A 280 -5.89 1.33 -21.91
N GLU A 281 -5.92 2.52 -22.50
CA GLU A 281 -5.22 2.84 -23.74
C GLU A 281 -4.59 4.24 -23.69
N PHE A 282 -3.30 4.31 -23.39
CA PHE A 282 -2.59 5.59 -23.30
C PHE A 282 -1.10 5.46 -23.62
N ILE A 283 -0.51 6.60 -23.97
CA ILE A 283 0.94 6.80 -24.03
C ILE A 283 1.29 7.98 -23.15
N PHE A 284 2.08 7.72 -22.11
CA PHE A 284 2.68 8.72 -21.24
C PHE A 284 4.16 8.84 -21.56
N GLN A 285 4.65 10.06 -21.74
CA GLN A 285 6.05 10.37 -22.03
C GLN A 285 6.52 11.50 -21.13
N THR A 286 7.76 11.40 -20.68
CA THR A 286 8.41 12.41 -19.87
C THR A 286 9.91 12.31 -20.04
N LYS A 287 10.62 13.40 -19.76
CA LYS A 287 12.08 13.38 -19.66
C LYS A 287 12.51 13.94 -18.32
N LEU A 288 13.33 13.20 -17.60
CA LEU A 288 13.71 13.55 -16.24
C LEU A 288 15.16 13.22 -15.91
N ARG A 289 15.67 13.87 -14.87
CA ARG A 289 16.88 13.50 -14.12
C ARG A 289 16.72 13.89 -12.65
N THR A 290 17.63 13.44 -11.80
CA THR A 290 17.66 13.77 -10.38
C THR A 290 19.05 14.22 -9.97
N THR A 291 19.13 15.40 -9.36
CA THR A 291 20.36 15.94 -8.81
C THR A 291 20.48 15.58 -7.32
N PRO A 292 21.57 14.95 -6.87
CA PRO A 292 21.74 14.58 -5.48
C PRO A 292 21.86 15.81 -4.55
N ILE A 293 21.17 15.77 -3.42
CA ILE A 293 21.26 16.82 -2.39
C ILE A 293 22.40 16.53 -1.42
N ILE A 294 22.46 15.27 -0.97
CA ILE A 294 23.50 14.66 -0.16
C ILE A 294 24.22 13.58 -0.99
N ASN A 295 25.34 13.07 -0.47
CA ASN A 295 26.03 11.93 -1.07
C ASN A 295 25.21 10.65 -0.84
N ASN A 296 24.30 10.34 -1.76
CA ASN A 296 23.48 9.14 -1.73
C ASN A 296 24.09 8.05 -2.62
N HIS A 297 24.37 6.88 -2.04
CA HIS A 297 24.93 5.75 -2.78
C HIS A 297 23.92 5.11 -3.75
N CYS A 298 22.63 5.19 -3.44
CA CYS A 298 21.55 4.63 -4.25
C CYS A 298 20.56 5.74 -4.60
N LEU A 299 21.00 6.67 -5.44
CA LEU A 299 20.13 7.67 -6.02
C LEU A 299 19.01 6.97 -6.81
N PHE A 300 17.79 7.48 -6.73
CA PHE A 300 16.67 7.02 -7.52
C PHE A 300 15.73 8.15 -7.95
N SER A 301 15.00 7.88 -9.03
CA SER A 301 13.83 8.62 -9.46
C SER A 301 12.69 7.63 -9.64
N LEU A 302 11.47 7.99 -9.29
CA LEU A 302 10.27 7.20 -9.50
C LEU A 302 9.31 8.02 -10.33
N VAL A 303 8.78 7.42 -11.39
CA VAL A 303 7.75 7.99 -12.25
C VAL A 303 6.44 7.30 -11.93
N GLU A 304 5.40 8.06 -11.59
CA GLU A 304 4.07 7.56 -11.27
C GLU A 304 3.00 8.20 -12.16
N VAL A 305 2.19 7.35 -12.79
CA VAL A 305 0.90 7.69 -13.38
C VAL A 305 -0.17 7.26 -12.39
N MET A 306 -0.85 8.24 -11.77
CA MET A 306 -1.89 7.98 -10.79
C MET A 306 -3.19 7.60 -11.50
N THR A 307 -3.89 6.60 -10.98
CA THR A 307 -5.19 6.14 -11.47
C THR A 307 -6.23 6.16 -10.34
N GLU A 308 -7.51 5.88 -10.65
CA GLU A 308 -8.60 5.85 -9.66
C GLU A 308 -8.49 4.70 -8.66
N THR A 309 -7.81 3.61 -9.02
CA THR A 309 -7.77 2.39 -8.19
C THR A 309 -6.36 1.96 -7.80
N GLU A 310 -5.48 1.73 -8.77
CA GLU A 310 -4.12 1.20 -8.57
C GLU A 310 -3.10 1.95 -9.43
N PRO A 311 -2.05 2.53 -8.83
CA PRO A 311 -1.12 3.36 -9.57
C PRO A 311 -0.22 2.52 -10.49
N ILE A 312 0.32 3.21 -11.50
CA ILE A 312 1.39 2.68 -12.35
C ILE A 312 2.66 3.44 -12.01
N TYR A 313 3.65 2.78 -11.44
CA TYR A 313 4.95 3.39 -11.15
C TYR A 313 6.11 2.41 -11.27
N PHE A 314 7.32 2.96 -11.43
CA PHE A 314 8.56 2.19 -11.30
C PHE A 314 9.71 3.11 -10.89
N GLU A 315 10.70 2.51 -10.23
CA GLU A 315 11.93 3.20 -9.82
C GLU A 315 13.04 3.05 -10.86
N ILE A 316 13.55 4.18 -11.34
CA ILE A 316 14.81 4.32 -12.06
C ILE A 316 15.92 4.34 -11.00
N MET A 317 16.60 3.22 -10.84
CA MET A 317 17.63 3.02 -9.81
C MET A 317 19.03 3.15 -10.41
N GLN A 318 19.94 3.74 -9.63
CA GLN A 318 21.37 3.71 -9.95
C GLN A 318 21.86 2.26 -10.17
N PRO A 319 22.69 2.00 -11.20
CA PRO A 319 23.26 0.67 -11.42
C PRO A 319 23.99 0.13 -10.19
N GLY A 320 23.71 -1.12 -9.84
CA GLY A 320 24.18 -1.78 -8.61
C GLY A 320 23.23 -1.67 -7.41
N CYS A 321 22.19 -0.83 -7.47
CA CYS A 321 21.19 -0.67 -6.40
C CYS A 321 19.84 -1.33 -6.72
N GLU A 322 19.77 -2.19 -7.75
CA GLU A 322 18.52 -2.72 -8.29
C GLU A 322 17.76 -3.62 -7.31
N ASN A 323 18.44 -4.19 -6.31
CA ASN A 323 17.81 -4.91 -5.19
C ASN A 323 16.78 -4.04 -4.44
N LEU A 324 17.02 -2.73 -4.37
CA LEU A 324 16.12 -1.79 -3.70
C LEU A 324 14.95 -1.36 -4.58
N SER A 325 15.02 -1.63 -5.90
CA SER A 325 14.01 -1.19 -6.88
C SER A 325 12.65 -1.85 -6.62
N ILE A 326 11.59 -1.06 -6.77
CA ILE A 326 10.21 -1.53 -6.86
C ILE A 326 9.50 -0.98 -8.09
N ALA A 327 8.52 -1.73 -8.57
CA ALA A 327 7.59 -1.30 -9.60
C ALA A 327 6.18 -1.82 -9.31
N ARG A 328 5.16 -1.05 -9.71
CA ARG A 328 3.76 -1.46 -9.67
C ARG A 328 3.11 -1.12 -11.01
N PHE A 329 2.48 -2.11 -11.61
CA PHE A 329 1.70 -1.96 -12.84
C PHE A 329 0.31 -2.49 -12.55
N GLY A 330 -0.47 -1.72 -11.77
CA GLY A 330 -1.79 -2.18 -11.33
C GLY A 330 -1.76 -3.26 -10.26
N ASP A 331 -2.32 -4.44 -10.57
CA ASP A 331 -2.28 -5.64 -9.72
C ASP A 331 -0.92 -6.34 -9.70
N LYS A 332 0.05 -5.87 -10.48
CA LYS A 332 1.40 -6.43 -10.54
C LYS A 332 2.36 -5.57 -9.72
N PHE A 333 2.70 -6.04 -8.53
CA PHE A 333 3.79 -5.49 -7.73
C PHE A 333 5.06 -6.34 -7.92
N ILE A 334 6.19 -5.68 -8.14
CA ILE A 334 7.47 -6.31 -8.41
C ILE A 334 8.54 -5.67 -7.53
N SER A 335 9.42 -6.50 -6.97
CA SER A 335 10.51 -6.05 -6.12
C SER A 335 11.84 -6.65 -6.58
N GLY A 336 12.88 -5.82 -6.61
CA GLY A 336 14.26 -6.23 -6.88
C GLY A 336 14.84 -7.22 -5.86
N LYS A 337 14.18 -7.39 -4.71
CA LYS A 337 14.51 -8.42 -3.72
C LYS A 337 14.18 -9.83 -4.20
N THR A 338 13.16 -9.97 -5.05
CA THR A 338 12.60 -11.27 -5.47
C THR A 338 12.67 -11.50 -6.97
N GLU A 339 12.81 -10.43 -7.76
CA GLU A 339 12.85 -10.48 -9.21
C GLU A 339 14.02 -9.65 -9.75
N ASN A 340 14.44 -9.94 -10.98
CA ASN A 340 15.52 -9.21 -11.62
C ASN A 340 14.99 -7.94 -12.29
N LEU A 341 15.28 -6.78 -11.68
CA LEU A 341 14.93 -5.45 -12.20
C LEU A 341 16.13 -4.73 -12.85
N SER A 342 17.17 -5.45 -13.29
CA SER A 342 18.36 -4.83 -13.89
C SER A 342 18.08 -4.02 -15.16
N SER A 343 16.98 -4.29 -15.87
CA SER A 343 16.56 -3.50 -17.02
C SER A 343 16.10 -2.08 -16.67
N PHE A 344 15.68 -1.85 -15.42
CA PHE A 344 15.29 -0.53 -14.91
C PHE A 344 16.48 0.32 -14.46
N ALA A 345 17.67 -0.27 -14.37
CA ALA A 345 18.88 0.43 -13.95
C ALA A 345 19.30 1.49 -14.97
N HIS A 346 19.47 2.72 -14.49
CA HIS A 346 20.00 3.86 -15.24
C HIS A 346 20.55 4.88 -14.25
N LEU A 347 21.58 5.64 -14.63
CA LEU A 347 22.13 6.69 -13.75
C LEU A 347 21.09 7.81 -13.61
N PRO A 348 20.45 8.02 -12.44
CA PRO A 348 19.32 8.95 -12.35
C PRO A 348 19.75 10.40 -12.53
N SER A 349 21.04 10.73 -12.39
CA SER A 349 21.59 12.05 -12.65
C SER A 349 21.71 12.41 -14.13
N GLU A 350 21.58 11.42 -15.03
CA GLU A 350 21.57 11.63 -16.47
C GLU A 350 20.14 11.86 -16.96
N TRP A 351 20.00 12.63 -18.04
CA TRP A 351 18.71 12.85 -18.66
C TRP A 351 18.20 11.56 -19.30
N LEU A 352 17.00 11.16 -18.92
CA LEU A 352 16.35 9.96 -19.41
C LEU A 352 14.97 10.27 -19.98
N ASP A 353 14.77 9.92 -21.25
CA ASP A 353 13.43 9.86 -21.85
C ASP A 353 12.75 8.56 -21.42
N VAL A 354 11.56 8.70 -20.82
CA VAL A 354 10.73 7.60 -20.33
C VAL A 354 9.42 7.59 -21.09
N MET A 355 8.98 6.41 -21.52
CA MET A 355 7.65 6.20 -22.07
C MET A 355 6.97 5.00 -21.41
N ILE A 356 5.70 5.17 -21.05
CA ILE A 356 4.79 4.12 -20.62
C ILE A 356 3.68 4.02 -21.67
N ARG A 357 3.46 2.81 -22.18
CA ARG A 357 2.38 2.52 -23.13
C ARG A 357 1.46 1.46 -22.54
N ALA A 358 0.18 1.80 -22.37
CA ALA A 358 -0.87 0.85 -22.04
C ALA A 358 -1.73 0.57 -23.28
N HIS A 359 -1.97 -0.71 -23.56
CA HIS A 359 -2.84 -1.19 -24.64
C HIS A 359 -3.21 -2.65 -24.39
N GLU A 360 -4.44 -3.07 -24.72
CA GLU A 360 -4.87 -4.48 -24.66
C GLU A 360 -4.54 -5.20 -23.32
N LYS A 361 -4.75 -4.53 -22.18
CA LYS A 361 -4.39 -5.03 -20.84
C LYS A 361 -2.91 -5.38 -20.67
N GLN A 362 -2.05 -4.65 -21.36
CA GLN A 362 -0.61 -4.76 -21.31
C GLN A 362 0.03 -3.40 -21.09
N ILE A 363 1.03 -3.36 -20.22
CA ILE A 363 1.90 -2.19 -20.04
C ILE A 363 3.29 -2.50 -20.59
N GLU A 364 3.83 -1.58 -21.36
CA GLU A 364 5.21 -1.55 -21.83
C GLU A 364 5.92 -0.30 -21.31
N VAL A 365 7.17 -0.46 -20.90
CA VAL A 365 8.02 0.65 -20.42
C VAL A 365 9.26 0.75 -21.30
N TYR A 366 9.61 1.98 -21.66
CA TYR A 366 10.73 2.29 -22.54
C TYR A 366 11.64 3.35 -21.94
N TYR A 367 12.95 3.17 -22.15
CA TYR A 367 13.98 4.18 -21.97
C TYR A 367 14.49 4.59 -23.35
N GLY A 368 14.19 5.82 -23.77
CA GLY A 368 14.30 6.24 -25.17
C GLY A 368 13.50 5.29 -26.07
N GLU A 369 14.17 4.70 -27.06
CA GLU A 369 13.56 3.74 -27.99
C GLU A 369 13.60 2.28 -27.49
N ARG A 370 14.31 2.01 -26.38
CA ARG A 370 14.52 0.65 -25.88
C ARG A 370 13.39 0.24 -24.94
N LYS A 371 12.61 -0.78 -25.30
CA LYS A 371 11.69 -1.44 -24.36
C LYS A 371 12.48 -2.14 -23.26
N ILE A 372 12.27 -1.72 -22.02
CA ILE A 372 12.96 -2.28 -20.84
C ILE A 372 12.09 -3.26 -20.06
N TYR A 373 10.77 -3.19 -20.21
CA TYR A 373 9.84 -4.01 -19.46
C TYR A 373 8.50 -4.15 -20.18
N GLN A 374 7.81 -5.27 -19.93
CA GLN A 374 6.47 -5.56 -20.44
C GLN A 374 5.76 -6.51 -19.48
N THR A 375 4.50 -6.22 -19.18
CA THR A 375 3.65 -7.10 -18.37
C THR A 375 2.18 -7.01 -18.75
N LYS A 376 1.40 -8.03 -18.38
CA LYS A 376 -0.06 -8.04 -18.49
C LYS A 376 -0.69 -7.86 -17.12
N TYR A 377 -1.82 -7.17 -17.10
CA TYR A 377 -2.60 -6.92 -15.90
C TYR A 377 -4.03 -7.44 -16.05
N ALA A 378 -4.70 -7.71 -14.93
CA ALA A 378 -6.03 -8.32 -14.94
C ALA A 378 -7.17 -7.33 -14.68
N ILE A 379 -6.90 -6.35 -13.80
CA ILE A 379 -7.90 -5.41 -13.30
C ILE A 379 -7.88 -4.10 -14.09
N ASP A 380 -9.01 -3.41 -14.14
CA ASP A 380 -9.08 -2.09 -14.78
C ASP A 380 -8.69 -1.01 -13.77
N PHE A 381 -7.81 -0.08 -14.15
CA PHE A 381 -7.29 0.91 -13.20
C PHE A 381 -8.18 2.16 -13.05
N GLY A 382 -9.25 2.24 -13.84
CA GLY A 382 -10.13 3.41 -13.95
C GLY A 382 -9.47 4.51 -14.77
N SER A 383 -9.80 5.77 -14.51
CA SER A 383 -9.17 6.88 -15.23
C SER A 383 -7.81 7.29 -14.64
N ILE A 384 -6.92 7.83 -15.47
CA ILE A 384 -5.72 8.56 -15.07
C ILE A 384 -6.15 9.86 -14.40
N THR A 385 -5.57 10.17 -13.24
CA THR A 385 -6.00 11.29 -12.40
C THR A 385 -4.88 12.22 -11.98
N GLY A 386 -3.66 11.99 -12.42
CA GLY A 386 -2.52 12.80 -12.03
C GLY A 386 -1.18 12.09 -12.26
N PHE A 387 -0.12 12.81 -11.90
CA PHE A 387 1.25 12.35 -12.03
C PHE A 387 2.04 12.64 -10.76
N SER A 388 3.01 11.79 -10.46
CA SER A 388 3.97 12.02 -9.38
C SER A 388 5.38 11.72 -9.86
N PHE A 389 6.34 12.52 -9.40
CA PHE A 389 7.75 12.19 -9.42
C PHE A 389 8.25 12.13 -7.98
N ILE A 390 8.91 11.03 -7.63
CA ILE A 390 9.44 10.80 -6.29
C ILE A 390 10.93 10.50 -6.39
N SER A 391 11.77 11.18 -5.61
CA SER A 391 13.22 10.97 -5.65
C SER A 391 13.86 11.20 -4.30
N ASN A 392 15.02 10.60 -4.05
CA ASN A 392 15.89 10.93 -2.91
C ASN A 392 16.92 12.04 -3.24
N GLY A 393 16.59 12.87 -4.22
CA GLY A 393 17.29 14.08 -4.64
C GLY A 393 16.32 15.07 -5.27
N LEU A 394 16.83 16.14 -5.87
CA LEU A 394 16.03 17.14 -6.58
C LEU A 394 15.72 16.65 -8.00
N CYS A 395 14.46 16.33 -8.27
CA CYS A 395 14.02 15.96 -9.60
C CYS A 395 13.95 17.19 -10.51
N GLU A 396 14.38 17.01 -11.75
CA GLU A 396 14.18 17.94 -12.86
C GLU A 396 13.40 17.23 -13.95
N VAL A 397 12.23 17.77 -14.32
CA VAL A 397 11.39 17.23 -15.38
C VAL A 397 11.29 18.26 -16.51
N ASP A 398 11.65 17.83 -17.71
CA ASP A 398 11.72 18.67 -18.92
C ASP A 398 10.35 18.85 -19.55
N TYR A 399 9.57 17.77 -19.64
CA TYR A 399 8.22 17.82 -20.16
C TYR A 399 7.39 16.64 -19.64
N ILE A 400 6.08 16.77 -19.75
CA ILE A 400 5.12 15.68 -19.58
C ILE A 400 4.19 15.69 -20.79
N LYS A 401 3.95 14.52 -21.37
CA LYS A 401 3.02 14.35 -22.48
C LYS A 401 2.17 13.10 -22.25
N LEU A 402 0.86 13.27 -22.28
CA LEU A 402 -0.13 12.20 -22.24
C LEU A 402 -0.97 12.26 -23.51
N THR A 403 -1.03 11.14 -24.22
CA THR A 403 -1.82 10.98 -25.45
C THR A 403 -2.64 9.69 -25.40
N ASP A 404 -3.71 9.63 -26.20
CA ASP A 404 -4.34 8.35 -26.54
C ASP A 404 -3.50 7.60 -27.61
N LEU A 405 -3.89 6.36 -27.94
CA LEU A 405 -3.18 5.56 -28.96
C LEU A 405 -3.33 6.11 -30.39
N ALA A 406 -4.30 7.01 -30.63
CA ALA A 406 -4.45 7.71 -31.91
C ALA A 406 -3.53 8.94 -32.02
N GLY A 407 -2.79 9.28 -30.95
CA GLY A 407 -1.87 10.41 -30.90
C GLY A 407 -2.55 11.74 -30.57
N LYS A 408 -3.81 11.73 -30.12
CA LYS A 408 -4.48 12.93 -29.63
C LYS A 408 -3.87 13.35 -28.30
N GLU A 409 -3.43 14.60 -28.22
CA GLU A 409 -2.89 15.15 -26.98
C GLU A 409 -4.00 15.39 -25.96
N ILE A 410 -3.85 14.78 -24.79
CA ILE A 410 -4.75 14.93 -23.64
C ILE A 410 -4.18 15.94 -22.65
N TYR A 411 -2.87 15.84 -22.39
CA TYR A 411 -2.15 16.77 -21.53
C TYR A 411 -0.70 16.89 -22.00
N THR A 412 -0.23 18.13 -22.16
CA THR A 412 1.15 18.44 -22.51
C THR A 412 1.61 19.60 -21.65
N GLU A 413 2.77 19.48 -21.01
CA GLU A 413 3.40 20.51 -20.20
C GLU A 413 4.90 20.55 -20.50
N HIS A 414 5.40 21.74 -20.84
CA HIS A 414 6.81 22.01 -21.17
C HIS A 414 7.47 22.95 -20.16
N PHE A 415 6.74 23.35 -19.12
CA PHE A 415 7.20 24.21 -18.03
C PHE A 415 7.82 25.55 -18.51
N GLU A 416 7.42 26.02 -19.70
CA GLU A 416 7.82 27.30 -20.27
C GLU A 416 6.90 28.42 -19.73
N GLY A 417 7.49 29.39 -19.02
CA GLY A 417 6.95 30.75 -19.00
C GLY A 417 5.72 31.06 -18.13
N GLN A 418 5.48 30.40 -16.98
CA GLN A 418 4.62 30.98 -15.94
C GLN A 418 5.18 30.78 -14.53
N THR A 419 5.53 31.89 -13.86
CA THR A 419 5.60 31.93 -12.39
C THR A 419 4.19 31.67 -11.84
N LEU A 420 3.83 30.40 -11.66
CA LEU A 420 2.60 30.04 -10.97
C LEU A 420 2.66 30.61 -9.56
N SER A 421 1.62 31.40 -9.23
CA SER A 421 1.53 32.06 -7.93
C SER A 421 1.65 31.04 -6.80
N PRO A 422 2.34 31.38 -5.70
CA PRO A 422 2.59 30.46 -4.60
C PRO A 422 1.29 29.78 -4.16
N ASN A 423 1.35 28.46 -3.97
CA ASN A 423 0.24 27.70 -3.40
C ASN A 423 -0.26 28.42 -2.13
N PRO A 424 -1.52 28.90 -2.09
CA PRO A 424 -2.05 29.48 -0.87
C PRO A 424 -2.34 28.35 0.10
N ILE A 425 -1.32 27.91 0.83
CA ILE A 425 -1.50 27.15 2.05
C ILE A 425 -1.67 28.20 3.15
N ASN A 426 -2.92 28.44 3.54
CA ASN A 426 -3.26 29.08 4.81
C ASN A 426 -3.00 28.12 5.95
#